data_AF-A0A2U3L4E8-F1
#
_entry.id   AF-A0A2U3L4E8-F1
#
_cell.length_a   1.000
_cell.length_b   1.000
_cell.length_c   1.000
_cell.angle_alpha   90.00
_cell.angle_beta   90.00
_cell.angle_gamma   90.00
#
_symmetry.space_group_name_H-M   'P 1'
#
loop_
_entity.id
_entity.type
_entity.pdbx_description
1 polymer ?
#
loop_
_entity_poly.entity_id
_entity_poly.type
_entity_poly.pdbx_seq_one_letter_code
_entity_poly.pdbx_strand_id
1 'polypeptide(L)'
;MEPEQVLKPGFATGRVLGGNLSCLAHLVGTPYMPDVTGALLLIEDCGEALYRLDRMINHLKLAGILPLLGAILLGEFTGCAENSDVCAMVIDHVGEYTFPVVCNLPFGHGSRNDVIPFGAPFVLDTNELMLKILEAPVAR
;
A
#
# COMPACT_ATOMS: atom_id res chain seq x y z
N MET A 1 17.06 -2.38 7.12
CA MET A 1 15.71 -1.87 6.82
C MET A 1 15.80 -0.35 6.93
N GLU A 2 15.36 0.34 5.89
CA GLU A 2 15.23 1.80 5.94
C GLU A 2 14.12 2.18 6.94
N PRO A 3 14.19 3.35 7.60
CA PRO A 3 13.14 3.78 8.52
C PRO A 3 11.83 4.06 7.79
N GLU A 4 10.71 3.88 8.49
CA GLU A 4 9.39 4.29 8.01
C GLU A 4 9.40 5.77 7.62
N GLN A 5 8.83 6.10 6.46
CA GLN A 5 8.88 7.46 5.91
C GLN A 5 7.53 7.90 5.37
N VAL A 6 7.15 9.14 5.68
CA VAL A 6 6.00 9.82 5.08
C VAL A 6 6.44 10.47 3.77
N LEU A 7 5.89 10.00 2.65
CA LEU A 7 6.15 10.56 1.31
C LEU A 7 5.12 11.65 0.96
N LYS A 8 3.85 11.44 1.35
CA LYS A 8 2.79 12.44 1.27
C LYS A 8 2.06 12.50 2.61
N PRO A 9 2.06 13.66 3.30
CA PRO A 9 1.40 13.79 4.58
C PRO A 9 -0.13 13.81 4.41
N GLY A 10 -0.84 13.40 5.46
CA GLY A 10 -2.28 13.43 5.50
C GLY A 10 -2.86 12.61 6.65
N PHE A 11 -4.19 12.54 6.64
CA PHE A 11 -4.97 11.74 7.57
C PHE A 11 -5.94 10.89 6.75
N ALA A 12 -6.08 9.62 7.11
CA ALA A 12 -6.99 8.72 6.44
C ALA A 12 -7.59 7.70 7.40
N THR A 13 -8.84 7.33 7.18
CA THR A 13 -9.49 6.20 7.82
C THR A 13 -10.04 5.27 6.76
N GLY A 14 -9.93 3.98 6.99
CA GLY A 14 -10.33 2.99 5.99
C GLY A 14 -10.00 1.58 6.42
N ARG A 15 -10.49 0.60 5.66
CA ARG A 15 -10.04 -0.79 5.82
C ARG A 15 -8.68 -0.96 5.19
N VAL A 16 -7.78 -1.67 5.85
CA VAL A 16 -6.51 -2.07 5.22
C VAL A 16 -6.80 -3.20 4.23
N LEU A 17 -6.48 -2.98 2.96
CA LEU A 17 -6.60 -3.95 1.87
C LEU A 17 -5.28 -4.02 1.09
N GLY A 18 -5.09 -5.05 0.26
CA GLY A 18 -3.88 -5.20 -0.57
C GLY A 18 -3.14 -6.52 -0.34
N GLY A 19 -1.83 -6.47 -0.10
CA GLY A 19 -0.92 -7.61 -0.01
C GLY A 19 0.17 -7.52 -1.07
N ASN A 20 0.43 -8.63 -1.75
CA ASN A 20 1.39 -8.65 -2.86
C ASN A 20 0.85 -7.88 -4.09
N LEU A 21 1.62 -6.90 -4.60
CA LEU A 21 1.22 -6.03 -5.72
C LEU A 21 0.93 -6.83 -6.99
N SER A 22 1.78 -7.80 -7.33
CA SER A 22 1.58 -8.68 -8.49
C SER A 22 0.28 -9.46 -8.40
N CYS A 23 -0.02 -10.05 -7.24
CA CYS A 23 -1.30 -10.73 -7.01
C CYS A 23 -2.48 -9.77 -7.15
N LEU A 24 -2.44 -8.59 -6.53
CA LEU A 24 -3.51 -7.60 -6.61
C LEU A 24 -3.76 -7.16 -8.06
N ALA A 25 -2.70 -6.88 -8.83
CA ALA A 25 -2.80 -6.49 -10.23
C ALA A 25 -3.48 -7.57 -11.09
N HIS A 26 -3.26 -8.86 -10.79
CA HIS A 26 -3.93 -9.96 -11.48
C HIS A 26 -5.41 -10.14 -11.12
N LEU A 27 -5.90 -9.55 -10.02
CA LEU A 27 -7.31 -9.61 -9.66
C LEU A 27 -8.18 -8.60 -10.42
N VAL A 28 -7.56 -7.57 -11.01
CA VAL A 28 -8.27 -6.49 -11.72
C VAL A 28 -9.14 -7.05 -12.84
N GLY A 29 -10.42 -6.67 -12.84
CA GLY A 29 -11.41 -7.16 -13.80
C GLY A 29 -12.01 -8.54 -13.49
N THR A 30 -11.59 -9.18 -12.39
CA THR A 30 -12.19 -10.44 -11.91
C THR A 30 -13.23 -10.20 -10.81
N PRO A 31 -14.15 -11.16 -10.54
CA PRO A 31 -15.07 -11.08 -9.40
C PRO A 31 -14.40 -11.09 -8.03
N TYR A 32 -13.09 -11.34 -7.96
CA TYR A 32 -12.32 -11.44 -6.73
C TYR A 32 -11.59 -10.14 -6.37
N MET A 33 -11.66 -9.12 -7.24
CA MET A 33 -11.14 -7.79 -6.89
C MET A 33 -11.96 -7.23 -5.71
N PRO A 34 -11.32 -6.89 -4.58
CA PRO A 34 -12.04 -6.30 -3.46
C PRO A 34 -12.52 -4.89 -3.81
N ASP A 35 -13.61 -4.45 -3.17
CA ASP A 35 -13.98 -3.04 -3.19
C ASP A 35 -12.96 -2.23 -2.40
N VAL A 36 -12.17 -1.43 -3.10
CA VAL A 36 -11.08 -0.62 -2.53
C VAL A 36 -11.50 0.81 -2.19
N THR A 37 -12.79 1.13 -2.29
CA THR A 37 -13.28 2.49 -2.05
C THR A 37 -12.96 2.93 -0.62
N GLY A 38 -12.16 3.98 -0.48
CA GLY A 38 -11.66 4.50 0.79
C GLY A 38 -10.64 3.61 1.50
N ALA A 39 -10.10 2.58 0.84
CA ALA A 39 -9.18 1.64 1.46
C ALA A 39 -7.81 2.26 1.73
N LEU A 40 -7.15 1.81 2.81
CA LEU A 40 -5.73 2.03 3.04
C LEU A 40 -4.99 0.88 2.34
N LEU A 41 -4.49 1.13 1.14
CA LEU A 41 -3.91 0.09 0.30
C LEU A 41 -2.48 -0.22 0.75
N LEU A 42 -2.30 -1.36 1.40
CA LEU A 42 -1.00 -1.90 1.82
C LEU A 42 -0.45 -2.82 0.74
N ILE A 43 0.68 -2.46 0.13
CA ILE A 43 1.31 -3.25 -0.94
C ILE A 43 2.80 -3.50 -0.70
N GLU A 44 3.23 -4.68 -1.12
CA GLU A 44 4.62 -5.16 -1.11
C GLU A 44 4.85 -6.07 -2.33
N ASP A 45 6.10 -6.42 -2.64
CA ASP A 45 6.39 -7.45 -3.65
C ASP A 45 7.78 -8.07 -3.47
N CYS A 46 8.09 -9.14 -4.21
CA CYS A 46 9.39 -9.81 -4.14
C CYS A 46 9.91 -10.27 -5.50
N GLY A 47 11.19 -9.95 -5.78
CA GLY A 47 11.90 -10.41 -6.97
C GLY A 47 11.48 -9.74 -8.28
N GLU A 48 10.71 -8.65 -8.20
CA GLU A 48 10.22 -7.93 -9.38
C GLU A 48 11.14 -6.77 -9.79
N ALA A 49 11.38 -6.63 -11.09
CA ALA A 49 12.13 -5.51 -11.62
C ALA A 49 11.29 -4.21 -11.54
N LEU A 50 11.95 -3.05 -11.35
CA LEU A 50 11.27 -1.76 -11.19
C LEU A 50 10.25 -1.46 -12.31
N TYR A 51 10.60 -1.73 -13.58
CA TYR A 51 9.70 -1.50 -14.71
C TYR A 51 8.42 -2.37 -14.66
N ARG A 52 8.46 -3.51 -13.95
CA ARG A 52 7.29 -4.36 -13.76
C ARG A 52 6.39 -3.79 -12.67
N LEU A 53 6.98 -3.34 -11.56
CA LEU A 53 6.27 -2.63 -10.49
C LEU A 53 5.57 -1.38 -11.06
N ASP A 54 6.30 -0.56 -11.82
CA ASP A 54 5.78 0.61 -12.53
C ASP A 54 4.55 0.26 -13.38
N ARG A 55 4.68 -0.73 -14.25
CA ARG A 55 3.57 -1.20 -15.07
C ARG A 55 2.36 -1.67 -14.25
N MET A 56 2.56 -2.29 -13.09
CA MET A 56 1.47 -2.72 -12.20
C MET A 56 0.78 -1.54 -11.53
N ILE A 57 1.52 -0.56 -11.03
CA ILE A 57 0.94 0.68 -10.49
C ILE A 57 0.17 1.44 -11.57
N ASN A 58 0.75 1.57 -12.77
CA ASN A 58 0.09 2.17 -13.92
C ASN A 58 -1.17 1.39 -14.34
N HIS A 59 -1.15 0.05 -14.24
CA HIS A 59 -2.34 -0.76 -14.52
C HIS A 59 -3.47 -0.45 -13.54
N LEU A 60 -3.20 -0.38 -12.23
CA LEU A 60 -4.17 0.04 -11.23
C LEU A 60 -4.70 1.46 -11.51
N LYS A 61 -3.84 2.37 -11.95
CA LYS A 61 -4.22 3.73 -12.36
C LYS A 61 -5.22 3.73 -13.51
N LEU A 62 -4.88 3.05 -14.61
CA LEU A 62 -5.70 2.97 -15.82
C LEU A 62 -7.01 2.20 -15.59
N ALA A 63 -7.03 1.27 -14.65
CA ALA A 63 -8.23 0.56 -14.22
C ALA A 63 -9.16 1.41 -13.32
N GLY A 64 -8.76 2.65 -12.96
CA GLY A 64 -9.54 3.54 -12.12
C GLY A 64 -9.51 3.18 -10.63
N ILE A 65 -8.54 2.38 -10.18
CA ILE A 65 -8.42 1.90 -8.79
C ILE A 65 -7.79 2.97 -7.90
N LEU A 66 -6.69 3.59 -8.34
CA LEU A 66 -5.95 4.57 -7.51
C LEU A 66 -6.82 5.76 -7.04
N PRO A 67 -7.71 6.36 -7.87
CA PRO A 67 -8.59 7.44 -7.42
C PRO A 67 -9.57 7.07 -6.29
N LEU A 68 -9.81 5.77 -6.06
CA LEU A 68 -10.74 5.29 -5.04
C LEU A 68 -10.10 5.17 -3.65
N LEU A 69 -8.77 5.23 -3.56
CA LEU A 69 -8.03 4.92 -2.33
C LEU A 69 -8.09 6.04 -1.29
N GLY A 70 -8.06 5.64 -0.02
CA GLY A 70 -7.91 6.53 1.13
C GLY A 70 -6.46 6.78 1.52
N ALA A 71 -5.55 5.84 1.25
CA ALA A 71 -4.11 5.96 1.42
C ALA A 71 -3.35 4.88 0.63
N ILE A 72 -2.05 5.07 0.42
CA ILE A 72 -1.13 4.00 0.02
C ILE A 72 -0.09 3.80 1.12
N LEU A 73 0.12 2.54 1.47
CA LEU A 73 1.08 2.07 2.46
C LEU A 73 2.03 1.11 1.75
N LEU A 74 3.30 1.48 1.63
CA LEU A 74 4.33 0.68 0.96
C LEU A 74 5.09 -0.12 2.01
N GLY A 75 5.03 -1.44 1.89
CA GLY A 75 5.85 -2.39 2.63
C GLY A 75 7.25 -2.53 2.02
N GLU A 76 7.81 -3.73 2.14
CA GLU A 76 9.14 -4.07 1.64
C GLU A 76 9.09 -4.68 0.23
N PHE A 77 9.91 -4.15 -0.69
CA PHE A 77 10.06 -4.70 -2.04
C PHE A 77 11.34 -5.55 -2.13
N THR A 78 11.29 -6.75 -1.56
CA THR A 78 12.48 -7.58 -1.33
C THR A 78 13.05 -8.16 -2.62
N GLY A 79 14.34 -7.98 -2.89
CA GLY A 79 14.95 -8.48 -4.13
C GLY A 79 14.43 -7.78 -5.40
N CYS A 80 13.75 -6.65 -5.24
CA CYS A 80 13.34 -5.75 -6.31
C CYS A 80 14.42 -4.67 -6.53
N ALA A 81 14.03 -3.50 -7.03
CA ALA A 81 14.88 -2.30 -6.95
C ALA A 81 14.96 -1.75 -5.52
N GLU A 82 15.84 -0.78 -5.30
CA GLU A 82 15.94 -0.08 -4.01
C GLU A 82 14.57 0.50 -3.64
N ASN A 83 14.19 0.40 -2.36
CA ASN A 83 12.88 0.88 -1.89
C ASN A 83 12.67 2.35 -2.23
N SER A 84 13.72 3.18 -2.15
CA SER A 84 13.67 4.59 -2.53
C SER A 84 13.27 4.82 -3.99
N ASP A 85 13.74 3.99 -4.93
CA ASP A 85 13.36 4.05 -6.34
C ASP A 85 11.89 3.64 -6.53
N VAL A 86 11.44 2.60 -5.82
CA VAL A 86 10.03 2.17 -5.85
C VAL A 86 9.12 3.28 -5.29
N CYS A 87 9.52 3.89 -4.18
CA CYS A 87 8.82 5.00 -3.55
C CYS A 87 8.68 6.20 -4.50
N ALA A 88 9.78 6.60 -5.15
CA ALA A 88 9.78 7.68 -6.13
C ALA A 88 8.84 7.37 -7.30
N MET A 89 8.92 6.16 -7.86
CA MET A 89 8.04 5.71 -8.94
C MET A 89 6.56 5.75 -8.52
N VAL A 90 6.22 5.25 -7.32
CA VAL A 90 4.83 5.31 -6.84
C VAL A 90 4.36 6.75 -6.72
N ILE A 91 5.21 7.66 -6.20
CA ILE A 91 4.90 9.09 -6.09
C ILE A 91 4.63 9.73 -7.44
N ASP A 92 5.40 9.39 -8.48
CA ASP A 92 5.16 9.89 -9.83
C ASP A 92 3.77 9.50 -10.36
N HIS A 93 3.27 8.31 -10.01
CA HIS A 93 1.92 7.86 -10.40
C HIS A 93 0.80 8.51 -9.62
N VAL A 94 1.03 8.85 -8.36
CA VAL A 94 -0.02 9.27 -7.41
C VAL A 94 0.08 10.73 -6.97
N GLY A 95 1.00 11.50 -7.56
CA GLY A 95 1.23 12.90 -7.22
C GLY A 95 -0.01 13.79 -7.34
N GLU A 96 -0.92 13.46 -8.27
CA GLU A 96 -2.16 14.22 -8.51
C GLU A 96 -3.27 13.95 -7.47
N TYR A 97 -3.20 12.86 -6.70
CA TYR A 97 -4.21 12.53 -5.70
C TYR A 97 -3.92 13.21 -4.36
N THR A 98 -4.91 13.28 -3.47
CA THR A 98 -4.75 13.97 -2.17
C THR A 98 -4.51 13.04 -0.99
N PHE A 99 -4.61 11.72 -1.18
CA PHE A 99 -4.41 10.77 -0.10
C PHE A 99 -2.94 10.69 0.37
N PRO A 100 -2.71 10.37 1.66
CA PRO A 100 -1.37 10.16 2.21
C PRO A 100 -0.68 8.92 1.64
N VAL A 101 0.64 8.98 1.62
CA VAL A 101 1.51 7.87 1.20
C VAL A 101 2.62 7.71 2.22
N VAL A 102 2.74 6.49 2.76
CA VAL A 102 3.79 6.09 3.71
C VAL A 102 4.55 4.92 3.11
N CYS A 103 5.86 4.86 3.34
CA CYS A 103 6.69 3.75 2.88
C CYS A 103 7.60 3.19 3.96
N ASN A 104 8.29 2.11 3.60
CA ASN A 104 9.18 1.34 4.46
C ASN A 104 8.48 0.75 5.69
N LEU A 105 7.19 0.44 5.57
CA LEU A 105 6.49 -0.30 6.61
C LEU A 105 7.07 -1.72 6.72
N PRO A 106 7.17 -2.27 7.94
CA PRO A 106 7.74 -3.60 8.19
C PRO A 106 6.74 -4.71 7.79
N PHE A 107 6.35 -4.76 6.52
CA PHE A 107 5.40 -5.71 5.95
C PHE A 107 5.92 -6.19 4.60
N GLY A 108 6.02 -7.51 4.42
CA GLY A 108 6.46 -8.12 3.17
C GLY A 108 7.43 -9.28 3.39
N HIS A 109 8.33 -9.47 2.43
CA HIS A 109 9.27 -10.61 2.39
C HIS A 109 10.60 -10.39 3.14
N GLY A 110 10.71 -9.30 3.91
CA GLY A 110 11.88 -8.96 4.71
C GLY A 110 12.05 -9.81 5.98
N SER A 111 13.08 -9.48 6.75
CA SER A 111 13.40 -10.18 8.01
C SER A 111 12.46 -9.82 9.16
N ARG A 112 11.80 -8.66 9.10
CA ARG A 112 10.73 -8.25 10.02
C ARG A 112 9.45 -8.15 9.21
N ASN A 113 8.43 -8.91 9.61
CA ASN A 113 7.13 -8.92 8.95
C ASN A 113 6.05 -8.83 10.03
N ASP A 114 5.63 -7.60 10.30
CA ASP A 114 4.63 -7.28 11.30
C ASP A 114 3.24 -7.69 10.80
N VAL A 115 2.43 -8.22 11.71
CA VAL A 115 1.09 -8.70 11.38
C VAL A 115 0.14 -7.52 11.21
N ILE A 116 -0.43 -7.39 10.02
CA ILE A 116 -1.48 -6.41 9.72
C ILE A 116 -2.76 -7.15 9.33
N PRO A 117 -3.85 -7.04 10.11
CA PRO A 117 -5.11 -7.71 9.81
C PRO A 117 -5.83 -7.00 8.65
N PHE A 118 -5.80 -7.63 7.47
CA PHE A 118 -6.55 -7.19 6.31
C PHE A 118 -8.06 -7.19 6.57
N GLY A 119 -8.73 -6.18 6.04
CA GLY A 119 -10.17 -5.96 6.21
C GLY A 119 -10.55 -5.23 7.50
N ALA A 120 -9.66 -5.14 8.50
CA ALA A 120 -9.95 -4.37 9.71
C ALA A 120 -9.86 -2.85 9.45
N PRO A 121 -10.68 -2.03 10.13
CA PRO A 121 -10.61 -0.58 10.03
C PRO A 121 -9.40 -0.03 10.78
N PHE A 122 -8.69 0.88 10.14
CA PHE A 122 -7.54 1.59 10.67
C PHE A 122 -7.70 3.10 10.53
N VAL A 123 -6.98 3.82 11.38
CA VAL A 123 -6.67 5.24 11.21
C VAL A 123 -5.18 5.39 10.93
N LEU A 124 -4.87 6.22 9.93
CA LEU A 124 -3.52 6.70 9.62
C LEU A 124 -3.47 8.19 9.92
N ASP A 125 -2.51 8.60 10.77
CA ASP A 125 -2.13 9.98 10.99
C ASP A 125 -0.64 10.14 10.75
N THR A 126 -0.25 10.82 9.66
CA THR A 126 1.16 10.99 9.33
C THR A 126 1.85 12.06 10.17
N ASN A 127 1.11 12.94 10.85
CA ASN A 127 1.70 13.93 11.75
C ASN A 127 2.11 13.28 13.07
N GLU A 128 1.33 12.31 13.53
CA GLU A 128 1.62 11.52 14.73
C GLU A 128 2.46 10.25 14.45
N LEU A 129 2.79 9.98 13.17
CA LEU A 129 3.46 8.77 12.71
C LEU A 129 2.77 7.49 13.20
N MET A 130 1.45 7.45 13.04
CA MET A 130 0.59 6.47 13.68
C MET A 130 -0.31 5.75 12.67
N LEU A 131 -0.29 4.42 12.71
CA LEU A 131 -1.24 3.53 12.04
C LEU A 131 -1.87 2.64 13.12
N LYS A 132 -3.15 2.86 13.43
CA LYS A 132 -3.83 2.19 14.55
C LYS A 132 -5.11 1.51 14.11
N ILE A 133 -5.27 0.27 14.57
CA ILE A 133 -6.49 -0.50 14.40
C ILE A 133 -7.62 0.08 15.27
N LEU A 134 -8.80 0.23 14.70
CA LEU A 134 -9.97 0.81 15.38
C LEU A 134 -10.84 -0.25 16.06
N GLU A 135 -10.77 -1.50 15.61
CA GLU A 135 -11.62 -2.60 16.08
C GLU A 135 -10.80 -3.89 16.25
N ALA A 136 -11.23 -4.78 17.16
CA ALA A 136 -10.56 -6.07 17.30
C ALA A 136 -10.77 -6.93 16.04
N PRO A 137 -9.71 -7.51 15.45
CA PRO A 137 -9.80 -8.27 14.20
C PRO A 137 -10.31 -9.69 14.40
N VAL A 138 -10.55 -10.10 15.65
CA VAL A 138 -11.02 -11.44 16.03
C VAL A 138 -12.25 -11.33 16.93
N ALA A 139 -13.21 -12.22 16.73
CA ALA A 139 -14.32 -12.41 17.67
C ALA A 139 -13.77 -12.89 19.02
N ARG A 140 -14.38 -12.40 20.11
CA ARG A 140 -14.06 -12.84 21.47
C ARG A 140 -14.67 -14.19 21.79
#